data_AF-A0A8S0H9R3-F1
#
_entry.id   AF-A0A8S0H9R3-F1
#
_cell.length_a   1.000
_cell.length_b   1.000
_cell.length_c   1.000
_cell.angle_alpha   90.00
_cell.angle_beta   90.00
_cell.angle_gamma   90.00
#
_symmetry.space_group_name_H-M   'P 1'
#
loop_
_entity.id
_entity.type
_entity.pdbx_description
1 polymer ?
#
loop_
_entity_poly.entity_id
_entity_poly.type
_entity_poly.pdbx_seq_one_letter_code
_entity_poly.pdbx_strand_id
1 'polypeptide(L)' 'MLRAIVGFALPIQRLEGKRKLSQNRSAEDIAGVREGLAASADLRDQQLSRLMS' A
#
# COMPACT_ATOMS: atom_id res chain seq x y z
N MET A 1 -10.01 -39.18 4.18
CA MET A 1 -9.32 -39.15 2.87
C MET A 1 -8.77 -37.73 2.65
N LEU A 2 -7.44 -37.55 2.70
CA LEU A 2 -6.73 -36.26 2.51
C LEU A 2 -5.72 -36.34 1.34
N ARG A 3 -5.95 -37.23 0.38
CA ARG A 3 -5.00 -37.57 -0.71
C ARG A 3 -4.83 -36.47 -1.79
N ALA A 4 -5.51 -35.34 -1.66
CA ALA A 4 -5.52 -34.26 -2.66
C ALA A 4 -4.85 -32.96 -2.20
N ILE A 5 -4.26 -32.91 -1.00
CA ILE A 5 -3.56 -31.71 -0.50
C ILE A 5 -2.06 -31.93 -0.60
N VAL A 6 -1.38 -31.07 -1.36
CA VAL A 6 0.08 -31.05 -1.48
C VAL A 6 0.62 -29.82 -0.77
N GLY A 7 1.37 -30.04 0.31
CA GLY A 7 2.12 -28.97 0.97
C GLY A 7 3.42 -28.69 0.22
N PHE A 8 3.72 -27.41 -0.01
CA PHE A 8 5.02 -26.97 -0.51
C PHE A 8 5.42 -25.66 0.18
N ALA A 9 6.72 -25.33 0.11
CA ALA A 9 7.28 -24.11 0.68
C ALA A 9 7.97 -23.29 -0.42
N LEU A 10 7.86 -21.96 -0.30
CA LEU A 10 8.60 -21.01 -1.11
C LEU A 10 9.56 -20.23 -0.19
N PRO A 11 10.83 -20.64 -0.07
CA PRO A 11 11.81 -19.89 0.69
C PRO A 11 11.97 -18.49 0.10
N ILE A 12 11.80 -17.47 0.94
CA ILE A 12 11.95 -16.07 0.53
C ILE A 12 13.42 -15.83 0.20
N GLN A 13 13.73 -15.64 -1.09
CA GLN A 13 15.08 -15.26 -1.52
C GLN A 13 15.27 -13.74 -1.47
N ARG A 14 14.22 -12.99 -1.79
CA ARG A 14 14.24 -11.52 -1.81
C ARG A 14 12.85 -10.94 -1.74
N LEU A 15 12.71 -9.80 -1.10
CA LEU A 15 11.49 -8.99 -1.08
C LEU A 15 11.77 -7.63 -1.73
N GLU A 16 10.93 -7.24 -2.68
CA GLU A 16 10.92 -5.89 -3.23
C GLU A 16 9.56 -5.24 -2.96
N GLY A 17 9.59 -4.09 -2.29
CA GLY A 17 8.42 -3.24 -2.12
C GLY A 17 8.41 -2.11 -3.14
N LYS A 18 7.21 -1.77 -3.64
CA LYS A 18 6.99 -0.55 -4.45
C LYS A 18 5.89 0.27 -3.81
N ARG A 19 6.10 1.58 -3.68
CA ARG A 19 5.09 2.53 -3.22
C ARG A 19 4.84 3.55 -4.32
N LYS A 20 3.60 3.66 -4.79
CA LYS A 20 3.17 4.70 -5.73
C LYS A 20 2.33 5.70 -4.95
N LEU A 21 2.94 6.83 -4.59
CA LEU A 21 2.39 7.84 -3.68
C LEU A 21 2.47 9.24 -4.31
N SER A 22 2.25 9.33 -5.62
CA SER A 22 2.30 10.59 -6.36
C SER A 22 3.65 11.33 -6.31
N GLN A 23 4.76 10.59 -6.24
CA GLN A 23 6.10 11.17 -6.08
C GLN A 23 6.57 12.11 -7.21
N ASN A 24 5.85 12.14 -8.35
CA ASN A 24 6.15 13.00 -9.50
C ASN A 24 5.20 14.21 -9.57
N ARG A 25 4.74 14.72 -8.42
CA ARG A 25 3.83 15.87 -8.30
C ARG A 25 4.46 16.96 -7.45
N SER A 26 3.89 18.16 -7.49
CA SER A 26 4.35 19.26 -6.64
C SER A 26 3.99 19.00 -5.16
N ALA A 27 4.64 19.71 -4.25
CA ALA A 27 4.37 19.55 -2.82
C ALA A 27 2.92 19.92 -2.46
N GLU A 28 2.36 20.93 -3.14
CA GLU A 28 0.98 21.39 -2.94
C GLU A 28 -0.03 20.32 -3.39
N ASP A 29 0.21 19.69 -4.54
CA ASP A 29 -0.62 18.58 -5.03
C ASP A 29 -0.60 17.39 -4.05
N ILE A 30 0.58 17.06 -3.53
CA ILE A 30 0.74 15.96 -2.56
C ILE A 30 0.01 16.29 -1.26
N ALA A 31 0.14 17.51 -0.74
CA ALA A 31 -0.54 17.96 0.47
C ALA A 31 -2.06 17.90 0.30
N GLY A 32 -2.60 18.42 -0.80
CA GLY A 32 -4.04 18.41 -1.07
C GLY A 32 -4.61 16.98 -1.16
N VAL A 33 -3.92 16.07 -1.85
CA VAL A 33 -4.34 14.67 -1.92
C VAL A 33 -4.27 14.00 -0.55
N ARG A 34 -3.20 14.24 0.22
CA ARG A 34 -3.06 13.69 1.57
C ARG A 34 -4.19 14.15 2.48
N GLU A 35 -4.53 15.44 2.48
CA GLU A 35 -5.62 15.99 3.29
C GLU A 35 -6.97 15.39 2.91
N GLY A 36 -7.26 15.30 1.60
CA GLY A 36 -8.49 14.69 1.11
C GLY A 36 -8.62 13.22 1.53
N LEU A 37 -7.54 12.44 1.42
CA LEU A 37 -7.51 11.03 1.83
C LEU A 37 -7.61 10.87 3.36
N ALA A 38 -7.04 11.78 4.15
CA ALA A 38 -7.15 11.76 5.60
C ALA A 38 -8.57 12.05 6.11
N ALA A 39 -9.34 12.86 5.38
CA ALA A 39 -10.73 13.18 5.71
C ALA A 39 -11.76 12.14 5.21
N SER A 40 -11.33 11.17 4.40
CA SER A 40 -12.21 10.11 3.87
C SER A 40 -12.77 9.23 4.98
N ALA A 41 -13.98 8.69 4.79
CA ALA A 41 -14.57 7.70 5.68
C ALA A 41 -14.00 6.28 5.47
N ASP A 42 -13.32 6.02 4.35
CA ASP A 42 -12.66 4.74 4.09
C ASP A 42 -11.34 4.66 4.88
N LEU A 43 -11.22 3.64 5.72
CA LEU A 43 -10.02 3.40 6.52
C LEU A 43 -8.76 3.21 5.67
N ARG A 44 -8.87 2.72 4.42
CA ARG A 44 -7.74 2.53 3.52
C ARG A 44 -7.19 3.86 3.00
N ASP A 45 -8.06 4.83 2.73
CA ASP A 45 -7.66 6.17 2.32
C ASP A 45 -6.91 6.86 3.47
N GLN A 46 -7.45 6.76 4.69
CA GLN A 46 -6.80 7.29 5.88
C GLN A 46 -5.45 6.61 6.17
N GLN A 47 -5.30 5.32 5.87
CA GLN A 47 -4.02 4.63 5.97
C GLN A 47 -3.03 5.11 4.90
N LEU A 48 -3.50 5.32 3.67
CA LEU A 48 -2.67 5.79 2.57
C LEU A 48 -2.16 7.21 2.82
N SER A 49 -3.00 8.11 3.34
CA SER A 49 -2.61 9.50 3.62
C SER A 49 -1.43 9.60 4.58
N ARG A 50 -1.34 8.71 5.57
CA ARG A 50 -0.22 8.64 6.53
C ARG A 50 1.11 8.24 5.90
N LEU A 51 1.07 7.60 4.73
CA LEU A 51 2.27 7.19 4.00
C LEU A 51 2.76 8.27 3.03
N MET A 52 1.95 9.29 2.75
CA MET A 52 2.30 10.40 1.86
C MET A 52 3.12 11.45 2.63
N SER A 53 4.39 11.61 2.23
CA SER A 53 5.36 12.58 2.77
C SER A 53 5.49 13.79 1.87
#